data_AF-A0A7V8WKR1-F1
#
_entry.id   AF-A0A7V8WKR1-F1
#
_cell.length_a   1.000
_cell.length_b   1.000
_cell.length_c   1.000
_cell.angle_alpha   90.00
_cell.angle_beta   90.00
_cell.angle_gamma   90.00
#
_symmetry.space_group_name_H-M   'P 1'
#
loop_
_entity.id
_entity.type
_entity.pdbx_description
1 polymer ?
#
loop_
_entity_poly.entity_id
_entity_poly.type
_entity_poly.pdbx_seq_one_letter_code
_entity_poly.pdbx_strand_id
1 'polypeptide(L)'
;MLGPLEAALAVFVAAVGLTLALRALGDVGGATAPERLPYAGGYPPRVHAWSRFHARYYVMAFVFLAFDMEMVYMYPWAVVFAREGAIAFVEMGWFILVLLLGIFYTWREGGFDWA
;
A
#
# COMPACT_ATOMS: atom_id res chain seq x y z
N MET A 1 26.62 25.69 -4.20
CA MET A 1 26.41 24.31 -4.70
C MET A 1 24.98 23.86 -4.41
N LEU A 2 23.99 24.66 -4.83
CA LEU A 2 22.58 24.44 -4.51
C LEU A 2 21.73 24.03 -5.73
N GLY A 3 22.39 23.67 -6.85
CA GLY A 3 21.78 23.55 -8.18
C GLY A 3 20.59 22.59 -8.33
N PRO A 4 20.72 21.28 -8.03
CA PRO A 4 19.68 20.31 -8.38
C PRO A 4 18.56 20.20 -7.34
N LEU A 5 18.87 20.34 -6.05
CA LEU A 5 17.88 20.20 -4.98
C LEU A 5 16.95 21.42 -4.87
N GLU A 6 17.47 22.64 -5.05
CA GLU A 6 16.63 23.85 -5.07
C GLU A 6 15.73 23.87 -6.31
N ALA A 7 16.24 23.43 -7.47
CA ALA A 7 15.44 23.30 -8.66
C ALA A 7 14.31 22.28 -8.47
N ALA A 8 14.60 21.11 -7.88
CA ALA A 8 13.59 20.10 -7.56
C ALA A 8 12.53 20.63 -6.58
N LEU A 9 12.96 21.36 -5.54
CA LEU A 9 12.05 21.98 -4.57
C LEU A 9 11.17 23.05 -5.23
N ALA A 10 11.75 23.92 -6.06
CA ALA A 10 11.02 24.98 -6.76
C ALA A 10 9.97 24.40 -7.72
N VAL A 11 10.31 23.34 -8.45
CA VAL A 11 9.37 22.63 -9.34
C VAL A 11 8.25 21.97 -8.52
N PHE A 12 8.57 21.33 -7.39
CA PHE A 12 7.57 20.72 -6.52
C PHE A 12 6.60 21.76 -5.95
N VAL A 13 7.13 22.88 -5.42
CA VAL A 13 6.31 23.98 -4.88
C VAL A 13 5.46 24.61 -5.98
N ALA A 14 6.01 24.83 -7.17
CA ALA A 14 5.27 25.36 -8.31
C ALA A 14 4.16 24.40 -8.77
N ALA A 15 4.42 23.09 -8.81
CA ALA A 15 3.42 22.09 -9.18
C ALA A 15 2.29 22.00 -8.15
N VAL A 16 2.62 22.01 -6.85
CA VAL A 16 1.63 22.04 -5.76
C VAL A 16 0.82 23.33 -5.83
N GLY A 17 1.49 24.49 -5.95
CA GLY A 17 0.84 25.79 -6.06
C GLY A 17 -0.08 25.90 -7.26
N LEU A 18 0.34 25.41 -8.42
CA LEU A 18 -0.48 25.34 -9.64
C LEU A 18 -1.69 24.43 -9.43
N THR A 19 -1.51 23.26 -8.82
CA THR A 19 -2.61 22.33 -8.56
C THR A 19 -3.66 22.95 -7.62
N LEU A 20 -3.21 23.66 -6.58
CA LEU A 20 -4.10 24.37 -5.65
C LEU A 20 -4.80 25.55 -6.33
N ALA A 21 -4.08 26.33 -7.14
CA ALA A 21 -4.65 27.45 -7.90
C ALA A 21 -5.70 26.96 -8.91
N LEU A 22 -5.41 25.90 -9.66
CA LEU A 22 -6.35 25.29 -10.61
C LEU A 22 -7.59 24.72 -9.91
N ARG A 23 -7.45 24.13 -8.71
CA ARG A 23 -8.61 23.70 -7.90
C ARG A 23 -9.46 24.89 -7.45
N ALA A 24 -8.81 25.94 -6.93
CA ALA A 24 -9.52 27.14 -6.48
C ALA A 24 -10.24 27.85 -7.64
N LEU A 25 -9.64 27.86 -8.83
CA LEU A 25 -10.25 28.39 -10.06
C LEU A 25 -11.34 27.48 -10.63
N GLY A 26 -11.17 26.15 -10.55
CA GLY A 26 -12.13 25.16 -11.03
C GLY A 26 -13.44 25.14 -10.24
N ASP A 27 -13.39 25.49 -8.95
CA ASP A 27 -14.60 25.59 -8.09
C ASP A 27 -15.46 26.83 -8.43
N VAL A 28 -14.93 27.80 -9.19
CA VAL A 28 -15.62 29.03 -9.61
C VAL A 28 -16.67 28.75 -10.69
N GLY A 29 -16.54 27.65 -11.43
CA GLY A 29 -17.45 27.25 -12.51
C GLY A 29 -18.77 26.62 -12.04
N GLY A 30 -18.88 26.27 -10.75
CA GLY A 30 -20.09 25.70 -10.16
C GLY A 30 -20.59 24.44 -10.87
N ALA A 31 -20.07 23.26 -10.50
CA ALA A 31 -20.54 21.99 -11.04
C ALA A 31 -22.07 21.90 -10.97
N THR A 32 -22.72 21.61 -12.11
CA THR A 32 -24.17 21.42 -12.19
C THR A 32 -24.59 20.21 -11.35
N ALA A 33 -25.83 20.17 -10.86
CA ALA A 33 -26.32 19.07 -10.01
C ALA A 33 -26.00 17.64 -10.51
N PRO A 34 -26.00 17.34 -11.83
CA PRO A 34 -25.61 16.04 -12.37
C PRO A 34 -24.11 15.71 -12.21
N GLU A 35 -23.24 16.71 -12.27
CA GLU A 35 -21.77 16.55 -12.18
C GLU A 35 -21.30 16.28 -10.74
N ARG A 36 -22.15 16.56 -9.75
CA ARG A 36 -21.89 16.29 -8.31
C ARG A 36 -22.32 14.89 -7.87
N LEU A 37 -23.00 14.13 -8.73
CA LEU A 37 -23.46 12.78 -8.46
C LEU A 37 -22.45 11.76 -9.01
N PRO A 38 -22.35 10.55 -8.41
CA PRO A 38 -21.56 9.47 -8.98
C PRO A 38 -21.97 9.20 -10.43
N TYR A 39 -21.00 9.27 -11.33
CA TYR A 39 -21.14 9.36 -12.79
C TYR A 39 -22.11 8.34 -13.43
N ALA A 40 -22.29 7.16 -12.85
CA ALA A 40 -23.13 6.08 -13.40
C ALA A 40 -24.47 5.87 -12.66
N GLY A 41 -24.73 6.59 -11.56
CA GLY A 41 -25.80 6.24 -10.62
C GLY A 41 -27.11 6.95 -10.83
N GLY A 42 -27.12 8.21 -11.29
CA GLY A 42 -28.32 9.06 -11.41
C GLY A 42 -29.04 9.39 -10.09
N TYR A 43 -28.73 8.69 -9.01
CA TYR A 43 -29.30 8.85 -7.67
C TYR A 43 -28.22 9.29 -6.67
N PRO A 44 -28.58 10.09 -5.66
CA PRO A 44 -27.66 10.43 -4.58
C PRO A 44 -27.24 9.17 -3.82
N PRO A 45 -25.96 9.08 -3.39
CA PRO A 45 -25.48 7.94 -2.63
C PRO A 45 -26.27 7.79 -1.34
N ARG A 46 -26.90 6.63 -1.14
CA ARG A 46 -27.72 6.34 0.06
C ARG A 46 -26.88 6.03 1.31
N VAL A 47 -25.62 5.69 1.13
CA VAL A 47 -24.68 5.33 2.19
C VAL A 47 -23.36 6.06 2.00
N HIS A 48 -22.65 6.29 3.09
CA HIS A 48 -21.33 6.92 3.02
C HIS A 48 -20.36 6.03 2.23
N ALA A 49 -19.47 6.64 1.45
CA ALA A 49 -18.56 5.91 0.56
C ALA A 49 -17.66 4.90 1.30
N TRP A 50 -17.38 5.18 2.57
CA TRP A 50 -16.54 4.35 3.44
C TRP A 50 -17.36 3.36 4.29
N SER A 51 -18.68 3.27 4.11
CA SER A 51 -19.51 2.43 4.98
C SER A 51 -19.28 0.93 4.79
N ARG A 52 -18.60 0.50 3.72
CA ARG A 52 -18.33 -0.91 3.42
C ARG A 52 -16.91 -1.30 3.85
N PHE A 53 -16.71 -1.50 5.15
CA PHE A 53 -15.50 -2.14 5.65
C PHE A 53 -15.72 -3.65 5.77
N HIS A 54 -14.95 -4.42 5.00
CA HIS A 54 -14.82 -5.85 5.23
C HIS A 54 -13.43 -6.14 5.79
N ALA A 55 -13.37 -6.83 6.94
CA ALA A 55 -12.10 -7.19 7.58
C ALA A 55 -11.18 -8.05 6.69
N ARG A 56 -11.76 -8.74 5.70
CA ARG A 56 -11.05 -9.63 4.77
C ARG A 56 -9.86 -8.98 4.05
N TYR A 57 -9.95 -7.69 3.70
CA TYR A 57 -8.86 -7.00 3.01
C TYR A 57 -7.64 -6.78 3.92
N TYR A 58 -7.86 -6.60 5.22
CA TYR A 58 -6.79 -6.38 6.18
C TYR A 58 -5.96 -7.65 6.39
N VAL A 59 -6.61 -8.81 6.49
CA VAL A 59 -5.92 -10.09 6.66
C VAL A 59 -4.98 -10.35 5.49
N MET A 60 -5.47 -10.15 4.25
CA MET A 60 -4.64 -10.28 3.05
C MET A 60 -3.47 -9.29 3.04
N ALA A 61 -3.72 -8.03 3.42
CA ALA A 61 -2.68 -7.00 3.49
C ALA A 61 -1.61 -7.32 4.54
N PHE A 62 -2.00 -7.84 5.72
CA PHE A 62 -1.05 -8.21 6.76
C PHE A 62 -0.21 -9.44 6.38
N VAL A 63 -0.80 -10.45 5.74
CA VAL A 63 -0.04 -11.60 5.21
C VAL A 63 0.94 -11.15 4.13
N PHE A 64 0.47 -10.30 3.19
CA PHE A 64 1.34 -9.74 2.16
C PHE A 64 2.49 -8.92 2.75
N LEU A 65 2.21 -8.05 3.72
CA LEU A 65 3.23 -7.23 4.37
C LEU A 65 4.25 -8.07 5.14
N ALA A 66 3.80 -9.12 5.84
CA ALA A 66 4.68 -10.03 6.54
C ALA A 66 5.63 -10.75 5.58
N PHE A 67 5.09 -11.23 4.45
CA PHE A 67 5.87 -11.86 3.38
C PHE A 67 6.83 -10.86 2.69
N ASP A 68 6.40 -9.64 2.39
CA ASP A 68 7.25 -8.62 1.75
C ASP A 68 8.44 -8.24 2.64
N MET A 69 8.20 -8.11 3.95
CA MET A 69 9.27 -7.87 4.93
C MET A 69 10.27 -9.03 5.00
N GLU A 70 9.86 -10.27 4.70
CA GLU A 70 10.74 -11.44 4.68
C GLU A 70 11.80 -11.34 3.58
N MET A 71 11.41 -10.85 2.40
CA MET A 71 12.31 -10.69 1.26
C MET A 71 13.42 -9.67 1.57
N VAL A 72 13.09 -8.62 2.33
CA VAL A 72 14.07 -7.64 2.83
C VAL A 72 15.12 -8.32 3.71
N TYR A 73 14.76 -9.31 4.52
CA TYR A 73 15.70 -10.09 5.34
C TYR A 73 16.49 -11.13 4.54
N MET A 74 15.94 -11.67 3.46
CA MET A 74 16.63 -12.64 2.61
C MET A 74 17.85 -12.05 1.88
N TYR A 75 17.80 -10.78 1.48
CA TYR A 75 18.93 -10.12 0.80
C TYR A 75 20.24 -10.09 1.62
N PRO A 76 20.27 -9.54 2.85
CA PRO A 76 21.48 -9.54 3.66
C PRO A 76 21.87 -10.97 4.10
N TRP A 77 20.91 -11.85 4.36
CA TRP A 77 21.20 -13.24 4.68
C TRP A 77 21.96 -13.96 3.57
N ALA A 78 21.59 -13.75 2.30
CA ALA A 78 22.28 -14.37 1.18
C ALA A 78 23.77 -13.97 1.11
N VAL A 79 24.10 -12.76 1.55
CA VAL A 79 25.49 -12.28 1.65
C VAL A 79 26.20 -12.94 2.85
N VAL A 80 25.53 -13.09 3.99
CA VAL A 80 26.09 -13.72 5.20
C VAL A 80 26.29 -15.22 5.01
N PHE A 81 25.43 -15.89 4.24
CA PHE A 81 25.52 -17.32 3.95
C PHE A 81 26.88 -17.71 3.36
N ALA A 82 27.50 -16.84 2.56
CA ALA A 82 28.83 -17.07 2.01
C ALA A 82 29.95 -17.20 3.07
N ARG A 83 29.73 -16.67 4.29
CA ARG A 83 30.68 -16.72 5.41
C ARG A 83 30.33 -17.81 6.42
N GLU A 84 29.06 -17.89 6.79
CA GLU A 84 28.58 -18.74 7.90
C GLU A 84 28.09 -20.13 7.44
N GLY A 85 27.80 -20.30 6.14
CA GLY A 85 27.41 -21.58 5.55
C GLY A 85 26.20 -22.23 6.23
N ALA A 86 26.41 -23.41 6.81
CA ALA A 86 25.33 -24.26 7.33
C ALA A 86 24.55 -23.65 8.51
N ILE A 87 25.20 -22.83 9.35
CA ILE A 87 24.53 -22.19 10.49
C ILE A 87 23.49 -21.19 9.99
N ALA A 88 23.92 -20.29 9.10
CA ALA A 88 23.02 -19.32 8.47
C ALA A 88 21.89 -20.02 7.69
N PHE A 89 22.13 -21.19 7.08
CA PHE A 89 21.08 -21.95 6.42
C PHE A 89 19.98 -22.42 7.39
N VAL A 90 20.36 -22.96 8.56
CA VAL A 90 19.39 -23.40 9.56
C VAL A 90 18.61 -22.23 10.14
N GLU A 91 19.27 -21.10 10.41
CA GLU A 91 18.62 -19.88 10.90
C GLU A 91 17.56 -19.35 9.93
N MET A 92 17.88 -19.28 8.63
CA MET A 92 16.91 -18.89 7.61
C MET A 92 15.81 -19.93 7.41
N GLY A 93 16.13 -21.22 7.53
CA GLY A 93 15.13 -22.28 7.53
C GLY A 93 14.11 -22.11 8.66
N TRP A 94 14.57 -21.76 9.86
CA TRP A 94 13.70 -21.46 10.99
C TRP A 94 12.86 -20.20 10.77
N PHE A 95 13.46 -19.15 10.20
CA PHE A 95 12.76 -17.92 9.86
C PHE A 95 11.60 -18.17 8.88
N ILE A 96 11.86 -18.88 7.77
CA ILE A 96 10.83 -19.25 6.78
C ILE A 96 9.75 -20.13 7.42
N LEU A 97 10.13 -21.10 8.26
CA LEU A 97 9.18 -21.99 8.92
C LEU A 97 8.15 -21.23 9.76
N VAL A 98 8.58 -20.22 10.53
CA VAL A 98 7.68 -19.40 11.35
C VAL A 98 6.68 -18.63 10.49
N LEU A 99 7.10 -18.13 9.33
CA LEU A 99 6.22 -17.41 8.40
C LEU A 99 5.22 -18.34 7.72
N LEU A 100 5.68 -19.52 7.27
CA LEU A 100 4.80 -20.57 6.75
C LEU A 100 3.74 -21.01 7.76
N LEU A 101 4.08 -21.08 9.05
CA LEU A 101 3.11 -21.34 10.13
C LEU A 101 2.04 -20.24 10.22
N GLY A 102 2.41 -18.97 10.07
CA GLY A 102 1.45 -17.85 10.03
C GLY A 102 0.50 -17.91 8.83
N ILE A 103 1.01 -18.26 7.66
CA ILE A 103 0.20 -18.46 6.45
C ILE A 103 -0.74 -19.66 6.64
N PHE A 104 -0.22 -20.77 7.16
CA PHE A 104 -1.02 -21.98 7.43
C PHE A 104 -2.14 -21.71 8.43
N TYR A 105 -1.86 -20.97 9.51
CA TYR A 105 -2.87 -20.54 10.47
C TYR A 105 -3.96 -19.70 9.80
N THR A 106 -3.55 -18.70 9.00
CA THR A 106 -4.49 -17.82 8.29
C THR A 106 -5.36 -18.58 7.30
N TRP A 107 -4.79 -19.58 6.63
CA TRP A 107 -5.54 -20.46 5.74
C TRP A 107 -6.59 -21.27 6.49
N ARG A 108 -6.22 -21.85 7.65
CA ARG A 108 -7.15 -22.61 8.50
C ARG A 108 -8.33 -21.74 8.97
N GLU A 109 -8.09 -20.46 9.27
CA GLU A 109 -9.12 -19.51 9.71
C GLU A 109 -9.97 -18.93 8.55
N GLY A 110 -9.79 -19.40 7.32
CA GLY A 110 -10.54 -18.90 6.17
C GLY A 110 -10.16 -17.47 5.78
N GLY A 111 -8.96 -17.00 6.17
CA GLY A 111 -8.48 -15.65 5.85
C GLY A 111 -8.34 -15.39 4.34
N PHE A 112 -8.40 -16.44 3.52
CA PHE A 112 -8.36 -16.39 2.05
C PHE A 112 -9.70 -16.72 1.39
N ASP A 113 -10.79 -16.85 2.14
CA ASP A 113 -12.11 -17.14 1.56
C ASP A 113 -12.76 -15.88 0.98
N TRP A 114 -13.05 -15.93 -0.32
CA TRP A 114 -13.65 -14.84 -1.11
C TRP A 114 -15.08 -15.13 -1.57
N ALA A 115 -15.62 -16.29 -1.19
CA ALA A 115 -16.99 -16.70 -1.50
C ALA A 115 -18.03 -16.00 -0.60
#